data_AF-A0A963N1K2-F1
#
_entry.id   AF-A0A963N1K2-F1
#
_cell.length_a   1.000
_cell.length_b   1.000
_cell.length_c   1.000
_cell.angle_alpha   90.00
_cell.angle_beta   90.00
_cell.angle_gamma   90.00
#
_symmetry.space_group_name_H-M   'P 1'
#
loop_
_entity.id
_entity.type
_entity.pdbx_description
1 polymer ?
#
loop_
_entity_poly.entity_id
_entity_poly.type
_entity_poly.pdbx_seq_one_letter_code
_entity_poly.pdbx_strand_id
1 'polypeptide(L)' 'MSSLDITEILKYLPHRYPFLLIDRVVEMEAHKSIVALKNVTMNEPFFPGHFP' A
#
# COMPACT_ATOMS: atom_id res chain seq x y z
N MET A 1 11.21 -12.34 9.86
CA MET A 1 10.73 -11.35 8.87
C MET A 1 9.33 -10.93 9.28
N SER A 2 9.12 -9.65 9.56
CA SER A 2 7.80 -9.14 9.96
C SER A 2 7.00 -8.71 8.73
N SER A 3 5.81 -9.28 8.56
CA SER A 3 4.80 -8.85 7.58
C SER A 3 3.77 -7.95 8.25
N LEU A 4 3.24 -6.94 7.53
CA LEU A 4 2.17 -6.06 8.04
C LEU A 4 0.96 -6.13 7.13
N ASP A 5 -0.23 -6.25 7.72
CA ASP A 5 -1.51 -6.15 7.00
C ASP A 5 -2.04 -4.71 6.89
N ILE A 6 -3.15 -4.52 6.18
CA ILE A 6 -3.74 -3.19 5.98
C ILE A 6 -4.15 -2.51 7.29
N THR A 7 -4.60 -3.28 8.28
CA THR A 7 -5.03 -2.74 9.58
C THR A 7 -3.85 -2.18 10.35
N GLU A 8 -2.71 -2.85 10.29
CA GLU A 8 -1.45 -2.37 10.87
C GLU A 8 -0.93 -1.15 10.12
N ILE A 9 -0.90 -1.20 8.78
CA ILE A 9 -0.48 -0.07 7.94
C ILE A 9 -1.27 1.21 8.27
N LEU A 10 -2.59 1.10 8.47
CA LEU A 10 -3.46 2.23 8.81
C LEU A 10 -3.17 2.88 10.17
N LYS A 11 -2.53 2.15 11.10
CA LYS A 11 -2.09 2.68 12.40
C LYS A 11 -0.82 3.49 12.27
N TYR A 12 0.07 3.11 11.35
CA TYR A 12 1.37 3.76 11.15
C TYR A 12 1.30 4.91 10.14
N LEU A 13 0.51 4.79 9.08
CA LEU A 13 0.40 5.79 8.03
C LEU A 13 -0.86 6.66 8.20
N PRO A 14 -0.76 7.99 8.01
CA PRO A 14 -1.92 8.88 8.04
C PRO A 14 -2.75 8.81 6.75
N HIS A 15 -2.18 8.29 5.66
CA HIS A 15 -2.83 8.21 4.35
C HIS A 15 -4.11 7.36 4.39
N ARG A 16 -5.14 7.80 3.66
CA ARG A 16 -6.43 7.12 3.51
C ARG A 16 -6.83 7.10 2.04
N TYR A 17 -7.88 6.36 1.68
CA TYR A 17 -8.45 6.38 0.34
C TYR A 17 -8.72 7.84 -0.10
N PRO A 18 -8.36 8.24 -1.34
CA PRO A 18 -7.81 7.43 -2.44
C PRO A 18 -6.28 7.44 -2.55
N PHE A 19 -5.55 7.84 -1.50
CA PHE A 19 -4.10 8.09 -1.53
C PHE A 19 -3.25 7.14 -0.66
N LEU A 20 -3.87 6.14 -0.02
CA LEU A 20 -3.15 5.00 0.55
C LEU A 20 -2.94 3.96 -0.56
N LEU A 21 -1.68 3.75 -0.94
CA LEU A 21 -1.30 2.94 -2.10
C LEU A 21 -0.42 1.74 -1.72
N ILE A 22 -0.60 1.19 -0.52
CA ILE A 22 0.09 -0.03 -0.07
C ILE A 22 -0.95 -0.92 0.60
N ASP A 23 -1.07 -2.16 0.15
CA ASP A 23 -2.04 -3.12 0.67
C ASP A 23 -1.45 -4.04 1.74
N ARG A 24 -0.15 -4.35 1.62
CA ARG A 24 0.57 -5.26 2.52
C ARG A 24 2.07 -5.02 2.50
N VAL A 25 2.74 -5.22 3.64
CA VAL A 25 4.20 -5.37 3.72
C VAL A 25 4.52 -6.86 3.78
N VAL A 26 5.35 -7.34 2.85
CA VAL A 26 5.72 -8.77 2.77
C VAL A 26 7.04 -9.06 3.49
N GLU A 27 7.96 -8.10 3.51
CA GLU A 27 9.25 -8.21 4.20
C GLU A 27 9.69 -6.85 4.72
N MET A 28 10.28 -6.83 5.91
CA MET A 28 10.86 -5.61 6.49
C MET A 28 12.11 -5.95 7.31
N GLU A 29 13.20 -5.23 7.02
CA GLU A 29 14.41 -5.17 7.84
C GLU A 29 14.53 -3.73 8.37
N ALA A 30 14.32 -3.57 9.68
CA ALA A 30 14.28 -2.26 10.32
C ALA A 30 15.54 -1.44 10.02
N HIS A 31 15.35 -0.16 9.69
CA HIS A 31 16.40 0.79 9.32
C HIS A 31 17.22 0.43 8.06
N LYS A 32 16.76 -0.53 7.26
CA LYS A 32 17.49 -0.94 6.06
C LYS A 32 16.60 -1.09 4.82
N SER A 33 15.56 -1.93 4.87
CA SER A 33 14.72 -2.20 3.70
C SER A 33 13.30 -2.60 4.07
N ILE A 34 12.39 -2.39 3.12
CA ILE A 34 11.00 -2.83 3.19
C ILE A 34 10.54 -3.25 1.79
N VAL A 35 9.83 -4.35 1.69
CA VAL A 35 9.20 -4.84 0.47
C VAL A 35 7.70 -4.88 0.71
N ALA A 36 6.95 -4.19 -0.13
CA ALA A 36 5.51 -4.03 -0.01
C ALA A 36 4.79 -4.35 -1.32
N LEU A 37 3.50 -4.62 -1.21
CA LEU A 37 2.63 -5.01 -2.31
C LEU A 37 1.51 -3.98 -2.48
N LYS A 38 1.30 -3.57 -3.72
CA LYS A 38 0.14 -2.80 -4.21
C LYS A 38 -0.54 -3.66 -5.26
N ASN A 39 -1.74 -4.13 -4.98
CA ASN A 39 -2.60 -4.71 -6.01
C ASN A 39 -3.10 -3.58 -6.89
N VAL A 40 -3.11 -3.83 -8.20
CA VAL A 40 -3.62 -2.89 -9.19
C VAL A 40 -4.91 -3.47 -9.74
N THR A 41 -5.99 -2.70 -9.65
CA THR A 41 -7.30 -3.11 -10.15
C THR A 41 -7.99 -1.99 -10.92
N MET A 42 -8.74 -2.35 -11.96
CA MET A 42 -9.44 -1.39 -12.81
C MET A 42 -10.53 -0.60 -12.06
N ASN A 43 -10.89 -1.03 -10.86
CA ASN A 43 -11.81 -0.33 -9.95
C ASN A 43 -11.14 0.77 -9.10
N GLU A 44 -9.89 1.18 -9.42
CA GLU A 44 -9.23 2.29 -8.74
C GLU A 44 -9.58 3.66 -9.37
N PRO A 45 -9.70 4.73 -8.56
CA PRO A 45 -10.28 6.00 -9.00
C PRO A 45 -9.43 6.79 -10.02
N PHE A 46 -8.16 6.45 -10.20
CA PHE A 46 -7.30 7.13 -11.19
C PHE A 46 -7.43 6.55 -12.60
N PHE A 47 -7.88 5.30 -12.77
CA PHE A 47 -8.00 4.66 -14.09
C PHE A 47 -8.96 5.38 -15.05
N PRO A 48 -10.11 5.93 -14.62
CA PRO A 48 -10.95 6.75 -15.49
C PRO A 48 -10.27 7.99 -16.10
N GLY A 49 -9.15 8.45 -15.54
CA GLY A 49 -8.46 9.68 -15.95
C GLY A 49 -7.02 9.51 -16.44
N HIS A 50 -6.47 8.29 -16.46
CA HIS A 50 -5.05 8.06 -16.82
C HIS A 50 -4.85 6.73 -17.55
N PHE A 51 -5.10 6.65 -18.86
CA PHE A 51 -5.65 7.67 -19.77
C PHE A 51 -6.93 7.13 -20.43
N PRO A 52 -7.63 7.92 -21.27
CA PRO A 52 -8.28 7.32 -22.44
C PRO A 52 -7.31 6.49 -23.27
#